data_AF-A0A831JW79-F1
#
_entry.id   AF-A0A831JW79-F1
#
_cell.length_a   1.000
_cell.length_b   1.000
_cell.length_c   1.000
_cell.angle_alpha   90.00
_cell.angle_beta   90.00
_cell.angle_gamma   90.00
#
_symmetry.space_group_name_H-M   'P 1'
#
loop_
_entity.id
_entity.type
_entity.pdbx_description
1 polymer ?
#
loop_
_entity_poly.entity_id
_entity_poly.type
_entity_poly.pdbx_seq_one_letter_code
_entity_poly.pdbx_strand_id
1 'polypeptide(L)' 'MAAIKYRLIKKDSRTNARLGILETPHGVIETPVFMPVGTQATVKAMTPEEL' A
#
# COMPACT_ATOMS: atom_id res chain seq x y z
N MET A 1 -14.50 -1.06 15.80
CA MET A 1 -14.13 -0.27 14.59
C MET A 1 -13.24 -1.15 13.73
N ALA A 2 -13.51 -1.26 12.44
CA ALA A 2 -12.67 -2.08 11.55
C ALA A 2 -11.25 -1.49 11.55
N ALA A 3 -10.26 -2.32 11.84
CA ALA A 3 -8.86 -1.89 11.91
C ALA A 3 -8.32 -1.41 10.57
N ILE A 4 -8.99 -1.74 9.45
CA ILE A 4 -8.55 -1.40 8.10
C ILE A 4 -9.75 -0.83 7.32
N LYS A 5 -9.53 0.27 6.60
CA LYS A 5 -10.53 0.91 5.74
C LYS A 5 -9.94 1.18 4.36
N TYR A 6 -10.68 0.84 3.30
CA TYR A 6 -10.28 1.12 1.93
C TYR A 6 -11.12 2.24 1.32
N ARG A 7 -10.48 3.20 0.66
CA ARG A 7 -11.10 4.33 -0.06
C ARG A 7 -10.68 4.29 -1.52
N LEU A 8 -11.64 4.07 -2.43
CA LEU A 8 -11.41 4.16 -3.87
C LEU A 8 -11.40 5.63 -4.31
N ILE A 9 -10.29 6.09 -4.91
CA ILE A 9 -10.16 7.46 -5.43
C ILE A 9 -10.64 7.52 -6.88
N LYS A 10 -10.13 6.62 -7.72
CA LYS A 10 -10.43 6.62 -9.16
C LYS A 10 -10.38 5.20 -9.71
N LYS A 11 -11.29 4.90 -10.63
CA LYS A 11 -11.26 3.70 -11.45
C LYS A 11 -11.05 4.12 -12.90
N ASP A 12 -10.26 3.36 -13.64
CA ASP A 12 -10.16 3.56 -15.08
C ASP A 12 -11.45 3.11 -15.77
N SER A 13 -11.82 3.80 -16.86
CA SER A 13 -13.08 3.53 -17.58
C SER A 13 -12.92 2.45 -18.66
N ARG A 14 -11.69 2.17 -19.09
CA ARG A 14 -11.37 1.23 -20.18
C ARG A 14 -10.78 -0.08 -19.66
N THR A 15 -10.20 -0.06 -18.48
CA THR A 15 -9.52 -1.18 -17.82
C THR A 15 -10.04 -1.37 -16.38
N ASN A 16 -9.54 -2.40 -15.70
CA ASN A 16 -9.86 -2.66 -14.28
C ASN A 16 -8.89 -1.99 -13.29
N ALA A 17 -8.09 -1.02 -13.74
CA ALA A 17 -7.16 -0.29 -12.88
C ALA A 17 -7.89 0.53 -11.81
N ARG A 18 -7.32 0.57 -10.60
CA ARG A 18 -7.87 1.25 -9.43
C ARG A 18 -6.78 2.04 -8.72
N LEU A 19 -7.07 3.29 -8.42
CA LEU A 19 -6.32 4.15 -7.52
C LEU A 19 -7.13 4.28 -6.23
N GLY A 20 -6.52 3.98 -5.10
CA GLY A 20 -7.20 4.06 -3.81
C GLY A 20 -6.23 4.18 -2.65
N ILE A 21 -6.77 4.34 -1.45
CA ILE A 21 -6.03 4.49 -0.20
C ILE A 21 -6.50 3.41 0.78
N LEU A 22 -5.55 2.76 1.44
CA LEU A 22 -5.79 1.84 2.54
C LEU A 22 -5.36 2.51 3.85
N GLU A 23 -6.34 2.82 4.70
CA GLU A 23 -6.12 3.36 6.04
C GLU A 23 -5.96 2.17 6.99
N THR A 24 -4.79 2.05 7.61
CA THR A 24 -4.47 1.04 8.62
C THR A 24 -4.13 1.73 9.95
N PRO A 25 -4.07 1.00 11.09
CA PRO A 25 -3.73 1.61 12.37
C PRO A 25 -2.28 2.13 12.39
N HIS A 26 -1.43 1.62 11.50
CA HIS A 26 0.00 1.94 11.41
C HIS A 26 0.30 2.99 10.33
N GLY A 27 -0.72 3.56 9.69
CA GLY A 27 -0.56 4.57 8.65
C GLY A 27 -1.40 4.32 7.41
N VAL A 28 -1.17 5.18 6.42
CA VAL A 28 -1.92 5.22 5.16
C VAL A 28 -1.06 4.61 4.05
N ILE A 29 -1.64 3.72 3.26
CA ILE A 29 -0.97 3.06 2.13
C ILE A 29 -1.69 3.45 0.84
N GLU A 30 -0.99 4.07 -0.09
CA GLU A 30 -1.53 4.40 -1.43
C GLU A 30 -1.50 3.15 -2.32
N THR A 31 -2.59 2.90 -3.06
CA THR A 31 -2.71 1.71 -3.94
C THR A 31 -2.86 2.17 -5.40
N PRO A 32 -2.18 1.53 -6.36
CA PRO A 32 -1.44 0.27 -6.24
C PRO A 32 -0.06 0.43 -5.58
N VAL A 33 0.28 -0.47 -4.65
CA VAL A 33 1.60 -0.53 -4.01
C VAL A 33 2.23 -1.91 -4.27
N PHE A 34 3.54 -1.93 -4.47
CA PHE A 34 4.33 -3.15 -4.47
C PHE A 34 5.09 -3.22 -3.14
N MET A 35 4.63 -4.08 -2.23
CA MET A 35 5.22 -4.19 -0.90
C MET A 35 6.38 -5.20 -0.90
N PRO A 36 7.51 -4.88 -0.25
CA PRO A 36 8.60 -5.84 -0.07
C PRO A 36 8.21 -6.96 0.91
N VAL A 37 8.85 -8.13 0.78
CA VAL A 37 8.63 -9.28 1.68
C VAL A 37 9.50 -9.15 2.93
N GLY A 38 8.88 -8.79 4.06
CA GLY A 38 9.60 -8.57 5.33
C GLY A 38 10.24 -9.82 5.96
N THR A 39 9.76 -11.03 5.62
CA THR A 39 10.30 -12.29 6.16
C THR A 39 11.66 -12.68 5.61
N GLN A 40 12.12 -12.04 4.53
CA GLN A 40 13.50 -12.15 4.05
C GLN A 40 14.46 -11.21 4.82
N ALA A 41 14.00 -10.62 5.94
CA ALA A 41 14.74 -9.86 6.95
C ALA A 41 15.56 -8.65 6.46
N THR A 42 15.63 -8.39 5.16
CA THR A 42 16.34 -7.26 4.59
C THR A 42 15.72 -6.92 3.24
N VAL A 43 15.15 -5.73 3.11
CA VAL A 43 15.08 -5.07 1.80
C VAL A 43 16.55 -4.83 1.44
N LYS A 44 17.15 -5.75 0.66
CA LYS A 44 18.59 -5.74 0.40
C LYS A 44 19.03 -4.32 0.03
N ALA A 45 19.92 -3.77 0.87
CA ALA A 45 20.58 -2.49 0.71
C ALA A 45 19.82 -1.20 1.08
N MET A 46 18.69 -1.24 1.80
CA MET A 46 18.04 0.00 2.27
C MET A 46 17.67 -0.05 3.77
N THR A 47 17.93 1.04 4.51
CA THR A 47 17.47 1.17 5.90
C THR A 47 15.96 1.47 5.94
N PRO A 48 15.25 1.20 7.06
CA PRO A 48 13.84 1.56 7.18
C PRO A 48 13.53 3.04 6.95
N GLU A 49 14.53 3.93 7.03
CA GLU A 49 14.36 5.37 6.76
C GLU A 49 14.40 5.72 5.25
N GLU A 50 14.82 4.79 4.39
CA GLU A 50 14.94 5.01 2.94
C GLU A 50 13.71 4.50 2.14
N LEU A 51 12.72 3.92 2.83
CA LEU A 51 11.41 3.50 2.32
C LEU A 51 10.37 4.61 2.48
#